data_AF-A0A382BTN5-F1
#
_entry.id   AF-A0A382BTN5-F1
#
_cell.length_a   1.000
_cell.length_b   1.000
_cell.length_c   1.000
_cell.angle_alpha   90.00
_cell.angle_beta   90.00
_cell.angle_gamma   90.00
#
_symmetry.space_group_name_H-M   'P 1'
#
loop_
_entity.id
_entity.type
_entity.pdbx_description
1 polymer ?
#
loop_
_entity_poly.entity_id
_entity_poly.type
_entity_poly.pdbx_seq_one_letter_code
_entity_poly.pdbx_strand_id
1 'polypeptide(L)'
;MPNRFRFRRHAAAYAASTVVLSTLQILTTGDWWNFWIMVPWGISLFTHYFIASAADADEEWATDRVLDLQTSSYDFDHIGSIENRIAKGDPSVSPHTERDR
;
A
#
# COMPACT_ATOMS: atom_id res chain seq x y z
N MET A 1 -9.46 -8.75 0.68
CA MET A 1 -10.38 -7.96 -0.18
C MET A 1 -11.43 -7.33 0.71
N PRO A 2 -11.75 -6.03 0.54
CA PRO A 2 -12.68 -5.32 1.41
C PRO A 2 -14.03 -6.04 1.48
N ASN A 3 -14.56 -6.24 2.69
CA ASN A 3 -15.85 -6.91 2.88
C ASN A 3 -17.00 -5.90 3.06
N ARG A 4 -16.67 -4.62 3.30
CA ARG A 4 -17.64 -3.52 3.41
C ARG A 4 -18.25 -3.12 2.06
N PHE A 5 -19.41 -2.48 2.13
CA PHE A 5 -20.17 -1.94 0.98
C PHE A 5 -20.49 -2.93 -0.16
N ARG A 6 -20.48 -4.24 0.11
CA ARG A 6 -20.71 -5.29 -0.90
C ARG A 6 -19.71 -5.19 -2.07
N PHE A 7 -18.47 -4.74 -1.82
CA PHE A 7 -17.44 -4.57 -2.85
C PHE A 7 -17.26 -5.84 -3.70
N ARG A 8 -17.25 -7.03 -3.07
CA ARG A 8 -17.14 -8.32 -3.77
C ARG A 8 -18.21 -8.54 -4.85
N ARG A 9 -19.45 -8.09 -4.62
CA ARG A 9 -20.53 -8.20 -5.61
C ARG A 9 -20.32 -7.24 -6.78
N HIS A 10 -19.87 -6.02 -6.50
CA HIS A 10 -19.54 -5.03 -7.54
C HIS A 10 -18.34 -5.48 -8.38
N ALA A 11 -17.30 -6.02 -7.74
CA ALA A 11 -16.15 -6.60 -8.43
C ALA A 11 -16.54 -7.79 -9.31
N ALA A 12 -17.40 -8.69 -8.81
CA ALA A 12 -17.91 -9.81 -9.60
C ALA A 12 -18.78 -9.34 -10.78
N ALA A 13 -19.66 -8.35 -10.57
CA ALA A 13 -20.46 -7.77 -11.64
C ALA A 13 -19.59 -7.09 -12.70
N TYR A 14 -18.57 -6.34 -12.28
CA TYR A 14 -17.60 -5.73 -13.20
C TYR A 14 -16.88 -6.80 -14.02
N ALA A 15 -16.34 -7.84 -13.37
CA ALA A 15 -15.66 -8.94 -14.05
C ALA A 15 -16.58 -9.65 -15.07
N ALA A 16 -17.84 -9.92 -14.70
CA ALA A 16 -18.82 -10.50 -15.60
C ALA A 16 -19.10 -9.60 -16.81
N SER A 17 -19.33 -8.30 -16.58
CA SER A 17 -19.50 -7.30 -17.65
C SER A 17 -18.26 -7.22 -18.55
N THR A 18 -17.06 -7.31 -17.98
CA THR A 18 -15.79 -7.36 -18.71
C THR A 18 -15.75 -8.54 -19.66
N VAL A 19 -16.01 -9.74 -19.17
CA VAL A 19 -16.02 -10.95 -20.00
C VAL A 19 -17.05 -10.85 -21.13
N VAL A 20 -18.27 -10.37 -20.83
CA VAL A 20 -19.34 -10.24 -21.83
C VAL A 20 -18.94 -9.28 -22.95
N LEU A 21 -18.54 -8.06 -22.61
CA LEU A 21 -18.20 -7.03 -23.60
C LEU A 21 -16.90 -7.36 -24.35
N SER A 22 -15.90 -7.98 -23.70
CA SER A 22 -14.71 -8.49 -24.39
C SER A 22 -15.04 -9.61 -25.36
N THR A 23 -15.97 -10.49 -25.01
CA THR A 23 -16.44 -11.55 -25.91
C THR A 23 -17.18 -10.95 -27.10
N LEU A 24 -18.08 -9.99 -26.87
CA LEU A 24 -18.78 -9.26 -27.94
C LEU A 24 -17.79 -8.56 -28.87
N GLN A 25 -16.78 -7.89 -28.31
CA GLN A 25 -15.72 -7.23 -29.06
C GLN A 25 -15.02 -8.16 -30.06
N ILE A 26 -14.70 -9.39 -29.63
CA ILE A 26 -14.06 -10.41 -30.47
C ILE A 26 -15.01 -10.87 -31.59
N LEU A 27 -16.31 -10.99 -31.28
CA LEU A 27 -17.31 -11.53 -32.21
C LEU A 27 -17.83 -10.50 -33.23
N THR A 28 -17.84 -9.20 -32.93
CA THR A 28 -18.50 -8.17 -33.76
C THR A 28 -17.56 -7.24 -34.52
N THR A 29 -16.35 -7.69 -34.86
CA THR A 29 -15.37 -7.00 -35.75
C THR A 29 -14.50 -5.90 -35.11
N GLY A 30 -14.15 -6.02 -33.83
CA GLY A 30 -12.95 -5.38 -33.31
C GLY A 30 -12.92 -3.85 -33.25
N ASP A 31 -14.08 -3.17 -33.34
CA ASP A 31 -14.12 -1.71 -33.18
C ASP A 31 -13.97 -1.35 -31.70
N TRP A 32 -12.96 -0.55 -31.33
CA TRP A 32 -12.51 -0.31 -29.94
C TRP A 32 -13.54 0.45 -29.07
N TRP A 33 -14.78 0.58 -29.52
CA TRP A 33 -15.83 1.29 -28.83
C TRP A 33 -16.14 0.72 -27.44
N ASN A 34 -16.16 -0.61 -27.28
CA ASN A 34 -16.41 -1.24 -25.98
C ASN A 34 -15.35 -0.90 -24.93
N PHE A 35 -14.13 -0.59 -25.34
CA PHE A 35 -13.07 -0.14 -24.43
C PHE A 35 -13.46 1.18 -23.74
N TRP A 36 -14.06 2.11 -24.47
CA TRP A 36 -14.48 3.40 -23.90
C TRP A 36 -15.61 3.28 -22.88
N ILE A 37 -16.44 2.24 -22.98
CA ILE A 37 -17.44 1.92 -21.95
C ILE A 37 -16.76 1.33 -20.70
N MET A 38 -15.71 0.53 -20.88
CA MET A 38 -14.99 -0.11 -19.78
C MET A 38 -14.18 0.85 -18.93
N VAL A 39 -13.55 1.85 -19.54
CA VAL A 39 -12.63 2.75 -18.82
C VAL A 39 -13.32 3.46 -17.65
N PRO A 40 -14.48 4.13 -17.81
CA PRO A 40 -15.20 4.75 -16.69
C PRO A 40 -15.64 3.74 -15.63
N TRP A 41 -16.03 2.54 -16.04
CA TRP A 41 -16.43 1.48 -15.11
C TRP A 41 -15.23 0.99 -14.29
N GLY A 42 -14.06 0.86 -14.91
CA GLY A 42 -12.82 0.49 -14.22
C GLY A 42 -12.38 1.54 -13.23
N ILE A 43 -12.45 2.82 -13.61
CA ILE A 43 -12.19 3.94 -12.71
C ILE A 43 -13.17 3.91 -11.53
N SER A 44 -14.46 3.71 -11.79
CA SER A 44 -15.48 3.64 -10.73
C SER A 44 -15.22 2.48 -9.75
N LEU A 45 -14.83 1.30 -10.25
CA LEU A 45 -14.48 0.16 -9.40
C LEU A 45 -13.23 0.44 -8.58
N PHE A 46 -12.22 1.08 -9.18
CA PHE A 46 -11.00 1.49 -8.48
C PHE A 46 -11.31 2.48 -7.36
N THR A 47 -12.07 3.54 -7.62
CA THR A 47 -12.53 4.48 -6.58
C THR A 47 -13.30 3.75 -5.48
N HIS A 48 -14.19 2.83 -5.84
CA HIS A 48 -14.95 2.06 -4.86
C HIS A 48 -14.05 1.15 -4.01
N TYR A 49 -13.01 0.56 -4.60
CA TYR A 49 -12.00 -0.21 -3.87
C TYR A 49 -11.27 0.66 -2.83
N PHE A 50 -10.85 1.87 -3.21
CA PHE A 50 -10.18 2.79 -2.27
C PHE A 50 -11.09 3.17 -1.10
N ILE A 51 -12.33 3.54 -1.37
CA ILE A 51 -13.30 3.90 -0.33
C ILE A 51 -13.60 2.69 0.57
N ALA A 52 -13.85 1.53 -0.02
CA ALA A 52 -14.15 0.32 0.75
C ALA A 52 -12.96 -0.12 1.59
N SER A 53 -11.74 -0.03 1.07
CA SER A 53 -10.51 -0.37 1.79
C SER A 53 -10.22 0.61 2.92
N ALA A 54 -10.38 1.92 2.68
CA ALA A 54 -10.22 2.95 3.71
C ALA A 54 -11.25 2.80 4.83
N ALA A 55 -12.48 2.40 4.50
CA ALA A 55 -13.51 2.15 5.49
C ALA A 55 -13.33 0.81 6.23
N ASP A 56 -12.60 -0.15 5.67
CA ASP A 56 -12.26 -1.44 6.29
C ASP A 56 -10.95 -1.36 7.08
N ALA A 57 -10.20 -0.26 6.97
CA ALA A 57 -9.04 0.01 7.81
C ALA A 57 -9.50 0.15 9.26
N ASP A 58 -9.06 -0.78 10.09
CA ASP A 58 -9.36 -0.84 11.52
C ASP A 58 -8.23 -0.22 12.35
N GLU A 59 -8.50 0.09 13.62
CA GLU A 59 -7.50 0.62 14.56
C GLU A 59 -6.31 -0.32 14.73
N GLU A 60 -6.53 -1.63 14.65
CA GLU A 60 -5.47 -2.66 14.68
C GLU A 60 -4.56 -2.55 13.44
N TRP A 61 -5.14 -2.41 12.24
CA TRP A 61 -4.36 -2.19 11.02
C TRP A 61 -3.56 -0.88 11.07
N ALA A 62 -4.16 0.19 11.62
CA ALA A 62 -3.48 1.47 11.79
C ALA A 62 -2.30 1.35 12.76
N THR A 63 -2.49 0.64 13.87
CA THR A 63 -1.43 0.39 14.87
C THR A 63 -0.29 -0.41 14.26
N ASP A 64 -0.58 -1.48 13.53
CA ASP A 64 0.42 -2.30 12.84
C ASP A 64 1.19 -1.52 11.78
N ARG A 65 0.52 -0.66 11.00
CA ARG A 65 1.20 0.21 10.02
C ARG A 65 2.10 1.26 10.68
N VAL A 66 1.69 1.80 11.83
CA VAL A 66 2.52 2.74 12.60
C VAL A 66 3.75 2.03 13.16
N LEU A 67 3.62 0.82 13.69
CA LEU A 67 4.74 0.02 14.18
C LEU A 67 5.70 -0.39 13.05
N ASP A 68 5.18 -0.74 11.88
CA ASP A 68 5.97 -1.06 10.68
C ASP A 68 6.75 0.18 10.20
N LEU A 69 6.09 1.34 10.10
CA LEU A 69 6.73 2.61 9.77
C LEU A 69 7.76 3.03 10.81
N GLN A 70 7.47 2.85 12.10
CA GLN A 70 8.45 3.11 13.16
C GLN A 70 9.63 2.17 13.01
N THR A 71 9.43 0.87 12.87
CA THR A 71 10.55 -0.09 12.71
C THR A 71 11.36 0.17 11.44
N SER A 72 10.71 0.63 10.37
CA SER A 72 11.35 1.02 9.11
C SER A 72 12.11 2.34 9.18
N SER A 73 11.67 3.29 10.01
CA SER A 73 12.22 4.66 10.07
C SER A 73 13.13 4.90 11.27
N TYR A 74 12.88 4.20 12.38
CA TYR A 74 13.85 4.02 13.45
C TYR A 74 14.89 3.06 12.91
N ASP A 75 16.00 3.63 12.48
CA ASP A 75 17.23 2.89 12.26
C ASP A 75 17.68 2.34 13.63
N PHE A 76 17.13 1.19 14.02
CA PHE A 76 17.57 0.48 15.22
C PHE A 76 19.08 0.14 15.14
N ASP A 77 19.64 0.09 13.93
CA ASP A 77 21.09 0.00 13.71
C ASP A 77 21.81 1.32 14.09
N HIS A 78 21.17 2.48 13.95
CA HIS A 78 21.73 3.76 14.40
C HIS A 78 21.83 3.85 15.93
N ILE A 79 20.77 3.47 16.67
CA ILE A 79 20.85 3.45 18.14
C ILE A 79 21.79 2.35 18.61
N GLY A 80 21.70 1.14 18.03
CA GLY A 80 22.59 0.03 18.36
C GLY A 80 24.06 0.36 18.06
N SER A 81 24.35 1.08 16.98
CA SER A 81 25.71 1.50 16.65
C SER A 81 26.24 2.57 17.60
N ILE A 82 25.41 3.50 18.09
CA ILE A 82 25.79 4.45 19.14
C ILE A 82 26.10 3.72 20.45
N GLU A 83 25.24 2.78 20.88
CA GLU A 83 25.47 2.01 22.10
C GLU A 83 26.76 1.17 22.02
N ASN A 84 26.99 0.51 20.88
CA ASN A 84 28.21 -0.27 20.63
C ASN A 84 29.47 0.62 20.61
N ARG A 85 29.37 1.82 20.04
CA ARG A 85 30.46 2.81 20.03
C ARG A 85 30.75 3.33 21.44
N ILE A 86 29.74 3.53 22.29
CA ILE A 86 29.92 3.87 23.70
C ILE A 86 30.62 2.73 24.44
N ALA A 87 30.15 1.49 24.27
CA ALA A 87 30.74 0.31 24.91
C ALA A 87 32.20 0.07 24.50
N LYS A 88 32.57 0.41 23.26
CA LYS A 88 33.94 0.30 22.74
C LYS A 88 34.82 1.53 23.01
N GLY A 89 34.28 2.58 23.61
CA GLY A 89 35.02 3.83 23.84
C GLY A 89 35.46 4.50 22.54
N ASP A 90 34.64 4.44 21.50
CA ASP A 90 34.96 5.02 20.21
C ASP A 90 35.09 6.56 20.32
N PRO A 91 36.17 7.17 19.81
CA PRO A 91 36.36 8.62 19.88
C PRO A 91 35.17 9.40 19.29
N SER A 92 34.46 8.84 18.31
CA SER A 92 33.28 9.44 17.66
C SER A 92 32.10 9.73 18.61
N VAL A 93 32.02 9.10 19.77
CA VAL A 93 31.01 9.41 20.81
C VAL A 93 31.56 10.22 21.98
N SER A 94 32.89 10.31 22.12
CA SER A 94 33.52 11.08 23.20
C SER A 94 33.42 12.59 22.93
N PRO A 95 33.08 13.40 23.95
CA PRO A 95 33.14 14.85 23.85
C PRO A 95 34.53 15.30 23.43
N HIS A 96 34.61 16.33 22.59
CA HIS A 96 35.86 16.88 22.05
C HIS A 96 36.85 17.32 23.16
N THR A 97 36.35 17.59 24.37
CA THR A 97 37.16 17.93 25.56
C THR A 97 37.91 16.73 26.17
N GLU A 98 37.56 15.50 25.82
CA GLU A 98 38.13 14.26 26.37
C GLU A 98 38.92 13.44 25.33
N ARG A 99 38.92 13.84 24.05
CA ARG A 99 39.61 13.11 22.97
C ARG A 99 41.13 13.22 22.98
N ASP A 100 41.68 14.32 23.50
CA ASP A 100 43.09 14.70 23.34
C ASP A 100 43.91 14.61 24.65
N ARG A 101 43.48 13.77 25.61
CA ARG A 101 44.28 13.42 26.80
C ARG A 101 44.81 12.01 26.70
#